data_AF-A0A4V6QAA0-F1
#
_entry.id   AF-A0A4V6QAA0-F1
#
_cell.length_a   1.000
_cell.length_b   1.000
_cell.length_c   1.000
_cell.angle_alpha   90.00
_cell.angle_beta   90.00
_cell.angle_gamma   90.00
#
_symmetry.space_group_name_H-M   'P 1'
#
loop_
_entity.id
_entity.type
_entity.pdbx_description
1 polymer ?
#
loop_
_entity_poly.entity_id
_entity_poly.type
_entity_poly.pdbx_seq_one_letter_code
_entity_poly.pdbx_strand_id
1 'polypeptide(L)'
;MAAVPWDERDTSSAHRGGQRKSTKLSSLTALARKNPQMRFTSLTHLLTVDFLKECFKELKKDKAPGVDGVTVKEYEVTLEKNLKELVEKLRAKRYKPQPVRRVYIPKSRGGKRPLGIPTVEDKLVQMALKKILEAIFEVDFLDVSYGFRPKRSCHQALDILDKAVMTKTRKGYFKLGRKTSKAKFRQGIKEMNQWLKDVRNQVKLKEWWRVLKLKLIGHFRYYGISGNMPEIQVFYKRTIRLAFKWINRRSQKRSYNWEQFQQFLHFNPLPVPKMYHLTYTLS
;
A
#
# COMPACT_ATOMS: atom_id res chain seq x y z
N MET A 1 -29.90 -9.80 -20.88
CA MET A 1 -31.04 -10.52 -20.29
C MET A 1 -30.67 -12.00 -20.20
N ALA A 2 -30.53 -12.52 -18.99
CA ALA A 2 -30.57 -13.94 -18.67
C ALA A 2 -30.88 -14.01 -17.16
N ALA A 3 -32.16 -14.13 -16.82
CA ALA A 3 -32.59 -14.36 -15.46
C ALA A 3 -32.41 -15.86 -15.18
N VAL A 4 -31.48 -16.19 -14.28
CA VAL A 4 -31.33 -17.56 -13.80
C VAL A 4 -32.37 -17.79 -12.69
N PRO A 5 -33.21 -18.84 -12.74
CA PRO A 5 -34.19 -19.15 -11.69
C PRO A 5 -33.50 -19.51 -10.38
N TRP A 6 -33.97 -18.97 -9.25
CA TRP A 6 -33.46 -19.25 -7.91
C TRP A 6 -34.44 -20.18 -7.16
N ASP A 7 -33.95 -21.32 -6.67
CA ASP A 7 -34.70 -22.29 -5.84
C ASP A 7 -34.84 -21.77 -4.39
N GLU A 8 -36.05 -21.78 -3.85
CA GLU A 8 -36.49 -21.13 -2.59
C GLU A 8 -36.23 -21.94 -1.31
N ARG A 9 -35.25 -22.85 -1.29
CA ARG A 9 -35.05 -23.74 -0.13
C ARG A 9 -33.80 -23.43 0.67
N ASP A 10 -34.01 -22.67 1.75
CA ASP A 10 -33.01 -22.46 2.81
C ASP A 10 -32.67 -23.78 3.49
N THR A 11 -31.47 -24.30 3.24
CA THR A 11 -30.89 -25.44 3.98
C THR A 11 -29.72 -24.95 4.81
N SER A 12 -29.85 -25.07 6.14
CA SER A 12 -28.82 -24.66 7.09
C SER A 12 -27.75 -25.74 7.21
N SER A 13 -26.51 -25.45 6.78
CA SER A 13 -25.35 -26.27 7.14
C SER A 13 -24.57 -25.60 8.28
N ALA A 14 -24.38 -26.33 9.38
CA ALA A 14 -23.61 -25.91 10.54
C ALA A 14 -22.13 -26.28 10.35
N HIS A 15 -21.22 -25.31 10.47
CA HIS A 15 -19.79 -25.56 10.67
C HIS A 15 -19.27 -24.70 11.84
N ARG A 16 -18.56 -25.36 12.75
CA ARG A 16 -17.96 -24.81 13.98
C ARG A 16 -16.84 -23.82 13.64
N GLY A 17 -16.85 -22.64 14.28
CA GLY A 17 -15.67 -21.76 14.43
C GLY A 17 -15.53 -20.54 13.51
N GLY A 18 -16.51 -20.24 12.65
CA GLY A 18 -16.50 -19.02 11.82
C GLY A 18 -17.81 -18.26 11.94
N GLN A 19 -17.75 -16.92 11.97
CA GLN A 19 -18.94 -16.06 11.89
C GLN A 19 -19.89 -16.58 10.81
N ARG A 20 -21.13 -16.89 11.20
CA ARG A 20 -22.20 -17.36 10.31
C ARG A 20 -22.49 -16.25 9.29
N LYS A 21 -21.80 -16.25 8.16
CA LYS A 21 -22.18 -15.40 7.03
C LYS A 21 -23.44 -16.01 6.44
N SER A 22 -24.49 -15.21 6.27
CA SER A 22 -25.66 -15.61 5.48
C SER A 22 -25.19 -16.25 4.16
N THR A 23 -25.75 -17.41 3.80
CA THR A 23 -25.41 -18.19 2.59
C THR A 23 -25.40 -17.31 1.33
N LYS A 24 -26.22 -16.26 1.31
CA LYS A 24 -26.33 -15.29 0.21
C LYS A 24 -25.07 -14.41 0.06
N LEU A 25 -24.45 -13.97 1.15
CA LEU A 25 -23.22 -13.15 1.09
C LEU A 25 -22.00 -13.97 0.61
N SER A 26 -21.92 -15.25 1.00
CA SER A 26 -20.89 -16.15 0.47
C SER A 26 -21.05 -16.38 -1.03
N SER A 27 -22.29 -16.57 -1.51
CA SER A 27 -22.57 -16.69 -2.95
C SER A 27 -22.19 -15.42 -3.71
N LEU A 28 -22.47 -14.24 -3.14
CA LEU A 28 -22.06 -12.96 -3.72
C LEU A 28 -20.54 -12.85 -3.86
N THR A 29 -19.81 -13.25 -2.82
CA THR A 29 -18.34 -13.28 -2.83
C THR A 29 -17.80 -14.24 -3.91
N ALA A 30 -18.42 -15.41 -4.06
CA ALA A 30 -18.02 -16.39 -5.07
C ALA A 30 -18.27 -15.87 -6.50
N LEU A 31 -19.39 -15.19 -6.72
CA LEU A 31 -19.71 -14.56 -8.00
C LEU A 31 -18.74 -13.43 -8.35
N ALA A 32 -18.43 -12.54 -7.40
CA ALA A 32 -17.46 -11.47 -7.58
C ALA A 32 -16.08 -12.02 -7.97
N ARG A 33 -15.65 -13.12 -7.33
CA ARG A 33 -14.39 -13.80 -7.66
C ARG A 33 -14.39 -14.44 -9.04
N LYS A 34 -15.50 -15.07 -9.44
CA LYS A 34 -15.58 -15.77 -10.74
C LYS A 34 -15.62 -14.78 -11.90
N ASN A 35 -16.27 -13.62 -11.72
CA ASN A 35 -16.52 -12.65 -12.78
C ASN A 35 -16.10 -11.22 -12.37
N PRO A 36 -14.82 -10.84 -12.51
CA PRO A 36 -14.32 -9.53 -12.07
C PRO A 36 -14.96 -8.32 -12.78
N GLN A 37 -15.53 -8.51 -13.98
CA GLN A 37 -16.20 -7.45 -14.75
C GLN A 37 -17.71 -7.37 -14.49
N MET A 38 -18.24 -8.21 -13.60
CA MET A 38 -19.67 -8.26 -13.30
C MET A 38 -20.12 -7.01 -12.56
N ARG A 39 -21.24 -6.43 -13.01
CA ARG A 39 -21.87 -5.27 -12.35
C ARG A 39 -23.05 -5.73 -11.49
N PHE A 40 -22.95 -5.50 -10.18
CA PHE A 40 -24.04 -5.76 -9.24
C PHE A 40 -25.01 -4.58 -9.21
N THR A 41 -26.11 -4.68 -9.98
CA THR A 41 -27.07 -3.58 -10.17
C THR A 41 -28.26 -3.60 -9.21
N SER A 42 -28.61 -4.75 -8.64
CA SER A 42 -29.70 -4.91 -7.67
C SER A 42 -29.19 -5.61 -6.42
N LEU A 43 -29.12 -4.87 -5.30
CA LEU A 43 -28.70 -5.39 -3.99
C LEU A 43 -29.78 -5.23 -2.92
N THR A 44 -30.86 -4.49 -3.22
CA THR A 44 -31.93 -4.17 -2.26
C THR A 44 -32.66 -5.41 -1.76
N HIS A 45 -32.76 -6.46 -2.58
CA HIS A 45 -33.40 -7.73 -2.22
C HIS A 45 -32.66 -8.48 -1.10
N LEU A 46 -31.37 -8.16 -0.85
CA LEU A 46 -30.59 -8.74 0.25
C LEU A 46 -30.92 -8.12 1.61
N LEU A 47 -31.58 -6.95 1.63
CA LEU A 47 -32.01 -6.26 2.85
C LEU A 47 -33.32 -6.87 3.36
N THR A 48 -33.26 -8.10 3.87
CA THR A 48 -34.40 -8.79 4.48
C THR A 48 -34.52 -8.47 5.97
N VAL A 49 -35.69 -8.76 6.56
CA VAL A 49 -35.93 -8.57 8.00
C VAL A 49 -34.91 -9.38 8.81
N ASP A 50 -34.69 -10.66 8.46
CA ASP A 50 -33.71 -11.51 9.14
C ASP A 50 -32.28 -10.97 9.03
N PHE A 51 -31.89 -10.47 7.85
CA PHE A 51 -30.56 -9.90 7.66
C PHE A 51 -30.35 -8.62 8.48
N LEU A 52 -31.37 -7.75 8.54
CA LEU A 52 -31.32 -6.57 9.40
C LEU A 52 -31.37 -6.93 10.90
N LYS A 53 -32.03 -8.03 11.26
CA LYS A 53 -32.06 -8.57 12.62
C LYS A 53 -30.69 -9.12 13.04
N GLU A 54 -29.99 -9.80 12.14
CA GLU A 54 -28.58 -10.20 12.33
C GLU A 54 -27.68 -8.98 12.51
N CYS A 55 -27.85 -7.96 11.66
CA CYS A 55 -27.16 -6.68 11.81
C CYS A 55 -27.45 -6.07 13.19
N PHE A 56 -28.71 -6.02 13.63
CA PHE A 56 -29.08 -5.49 14.93
C PHE A 56 -28.38 -6.19 16.09
N LYS A 57 -28.25 -7.53 16.05
CA LYS A 57 -27.51 -8.30 17.07
C LYS A 57 -26.04 -7.92 17.17
N GLU A 58 -25.41 -7.53 16.07
CA GLU A 58 -24.01 -7.07 16.06
C GLU A 58 -23.85 -5.60 16.49
N LEU A 59 -24.94 -4.82 16.50
CA LEU A 59 -24.91 -3.43 16.93
C LEU A 59 -24.70 -3.37 18.44
N LYS A 60 -23.70 -2.61 18.88
CA LYS A 60 -23.49 -2.40 20.33
C LYS A 60 -24.67 -1.63 20.94
N LYS A 61 -25.14 -2.08 22.11
CA LYS A 61 -26.31 -1.50 22.80
C LYS A 61 -26.07 -0.10 23.40
N ASP A 62 -24.81 0.30 23.56
CA ASP A 62 -24.36 1.58 24.14
C ASP A 62 -24.15 2.68 23.08
N LYS A 63 -24.55 2.46 21.83
CA LYS A 63 -24.40 3.46 20.77
C LYS A 63 -25.28 4.68 21.06
N ALA A 64 -24.64 5.86 21.07
CA ALA A 64 -25.31 7.14 21.26
C ALA A 64 -26.46 7.34 20.25
N PRO A 65 -27.61 7.90 20.69
CA PRO A 65 -28.77 8.12 19.82
C PRO A 65 -28.51 9.20 18.76
N GLY A 66 -29.29 9.13 17.68
CA GLY A 66 -29.24 10.07 16.57
C GLY A 66 -29.93 11.39 16.90
N VAL A 67 -30.44 12.08 15.87
CA VAL A 67 -31.20 13.33 16.02
C VAL A 67 -32.60 13.09 16.60
N ASP A 68 -33.12 11.87 16.42
CA ASP A 68 -34.42 11.38 16.91
C ASP A 68 -34.43 11.01 18.40
N GLY A 69 -33.27 10.98 19.05
CA GLY A 69 -33.15 10.64 20.47
C GLY A 69 -33.34 9.16 20.81
N VAL A 70 -33.83 8.34 19.87
CA VAL A 70 -34.14 6.92 20.08
C VAL A 70 -32.87 6.12 20.35
N THR A 71 -32.84 5.43 21.49
CA THR A 71 -31.72 4.57 21.88
C THR A 71 -31.86 3.17 21.25
N VAL A 72 -30.75 2.41 21.21
CA VAL A 72 -30.78 1.02 20.71
C VAL A 72 -31.73 0.15 21.55
N LYS A 73 -31.83 0.40 22.86
CA LYS A 73 -32.72 -0.34 23.78
C LYS A 73 -34.19 -0.03 23.51
N GLU A 74 -34.54 1.24 23.30
CA GLU A 74 -35.91 1.64 22.96
C GLU A 74 -36.33 1.06 21.61
N TYR A 75 -35.44 1.09 20.62
CA TYR A 75 -35.67 0.48 19.31
C TYR A 75 -35.86 -1.05 19.39
N GLU A 76 -35.21 -1.72 20.36
CA GLU A 76 -35.30 -3.17 20.59
C GLU A 76 -36.70 -3.60 21.06
N VAL A 77 -37.43 -2.75 21.80
CA VAL A 77 -38.75 -3.08 22.38
C VAL A 77 -39.76 -3.53 21.32
N THR A 78 -39.74 -2.87 20.15
CA THR A 78 -40.63 -3.15 19.02
C THR A 78 -39.86 -3.58 17.77
N LEU A 79 -38.72 -4.26 17.97
CA LEU A 79 -37.75 -4.58 16.92
C LEU A 79 -38.38 -5.18 15.65
N GLU A 80 -39.21 -6.21 15.80
CA GLU A 80 -39.79 -6.94 14.66
C GLU A 80 -40.67 -6.04 13.79
N LYS A 81 -41.48 -5.18 14.42
CA LYS A 81 -42.32 -4.21 13.71
C LYS A 81 -41.45 -3.17 13.00
N ASN A 82 -40.49 -2.59 13.71
CA ASN A 82 -39.60 -1.56 13.16
C ASN A 82 -38.81 -2.08 11.95
N LEU A 83 -38.29 -3.31 12.02
CA LEU A 83 -37.56 -3.94 10.91
C LEU A 83 -38.46 -4.21 9.69
N LYS A 84 -39.69 -4.67 9.89
CA LYS A 84 -40.65 -4.88 8.79
C LYS A 84 -40.95 -3.58 8.05
N GLU A 85 -41.29 -2.53 8.79
CA GLU A 85 -41.54 -1.20 8.21
C GLU A 85 -40.31 -0.65 7.48
N LEU A 86 -39.11 -0.82 8.05
CA LEU A 86 -37.86 -0.39 7.43
C LEU A 86 -37.60 -1.13 6.10
N VAL A 87 -37.79 -2.45 6.05
CA VAL A 87 -37.65 -3.24 4.83
C VAL A 87 -38.65 -2.81 3.76
N GLU A 88 -39.91 -2.56 4.14
CA GLU A 88 -40.92 -2.04 3.22
C GLU A 88 -40.52 -0.68 2.64
N LYS A 89 -40.06 0.25 3.48
CA LYS A 89 -39.55 1.56 3.03
C LYS A 89 -38.38 1.41 2.06
N LEU A 90 -37.44 0.50 2.35
CA LEU A 90 -36.26 0.24 1.50
C LEU A 90 -36.66 -0.35 0.14
N ARG A 91 -37.53 -1.37 0.13
CA ARG A 91 -38.03 -2.02 -1.09
C ARG A 91 -38.82 -1.06 -1.96
N ALA A 92 -39.67 -0.23 -1.34
CA ALA A 92 -40.43 0.79 -2.03
C ALA A 92 -39.60 2.02 -2.46
N LYS A 93 -38.28 2.05 -2.18
CA LYS A 93 -37.39 3.20 -2.40
C LYS A 93 -37.87 4.49 -1.73
N ARG A 94 -38.63 4.37 -0.64
CA ARG A 94 -39.16 5.49 0.18
C ARG A 94 -38.31 5.80 1.40
N TYR A 95 -37.33 4.95 1.71
CA TYR A 95 -36.38 5.20 2.80
C TYR A 95 -35.59 6.49 2.53
N LYS A 96 -35.67 7.43 3.47
CA LYS A 96 -34.90 8.67 3.49
C LYS A 96 -34.08 8.70 4.78
N PRO A 97 -32.73 8.67 4.70
CA PRO A 97 -31.90 8.73 5.90
C PRO A 97 -32.09 10.07 6.61
N GLN A 98 -31.99 10.04 7.94
CA GLN A 98 -32.17 11.23 8.75
C GLN A 98 -30.88 12.06 8.84
N PRO A 99 -30.96 13.36 9.15
CA PRO A 99 -29.79 14.17 9.43
C PRO A 99 -28.96 13.59 10.59
N VAL A 100 -27.65 13.51 10.38
CA VAL A 100 -26.71 13.03 11.41
C VAL A 100 -26.53 14.05 12.52
N ARG A 101 -26.72 13.65 13.78
CA ARG A 101 -26.50 14.52 14.94
C ARG A 101 -25.01 14.83 15.10
N ARG A 102 -24.65 16.11 15.25
CA ARG A 102 -23.25 16.54 15.42
C ARG A 102 -22.83 16.57 16.88
N VAL A 103 -21.68 15.96 17.14
CA VAL A 103 -21.02 15.98 18.46
C VAL A 103 -19.56 16.34 18.26
N TYR A 104 -19.01 17.15 19.15
CA TYR A 104 -17.62 17.60 19.07
C TYR A 104 -16.80 16.95 20.18
N ILE A 105 -15.72 16.27 19.78
CA ILE A 105 -14.76 15.68 20.72
C ILE A 105 -13.44 16.46 20.66
N PRO A 106 -12.81 16.81 21.78
CA PRO A 106 -11.51 17.48 21.77
C PRO A 106 -10.43 16.60 21.11
N LYS A 107 -9.55 17.22 20.32
CA LYS A 107 -8.33 16.56 19.83
C LYS A 107 -7.22 16.69 20.87
N SER A 108 -6.31 15.72 20.90
CA SER A 108 -5.14 15.71 21.81
C SER A 108 -4.20 16.90 21.64
N ARG A 109 -4.12 17.49 20.44
CA ARG A 109 -3.27 18.65 20.12
C ARG A 109 -4.07 19.92 19.82
N GLY A 110 -5.24 20.08 20.44
CA GLY A 110 -6.09 21.26 20.28
C GLY A 110 -7.10 21.18 19.13
N GLY A 111 -8.17 21.97 19.25
CA GLY A 111 -9.33 21.95 18.35
C GLY A 111 -10.33 20.83 18.64
N LYS A 112 -11.45 20.83 17.89
CA LYS A 112 -12.55 19.86 18.05
C LYS A 112 -12.72 19.00 16.79
N ARG A 113 -12.92 17.69 16.95
CA ARG A 113 -13.30 16.75 15.88
C ARG A 113 -14.83 16.64 15.84
N PRO A 114 -15.49 17.07 14.76
CA PRO A 114 -16.92 16.80 14.59
C PRO A 114 -17.12 15.31 14.29
N LEU A 115 -18.01 14.66 15.02
CA LEU A 115 -18.56 13.34 14.73
C LEU A 115 -20.02 13.47 14.29
N GLY A 116 -20.40 12.61 13.35
CA GLY A 116 -21.79 12.39 12.98
C GLY A 116 -22.33 11.14 13.66
N ILE A 117 -23.43 11.29 14.38
CA ILE A 117 -24.13 10.19 15.03
C ILE A 117 -25.46 9.98 14.30
N PRO A 118 -25.56 8.93 13.46
CA PRO A 118 -26.81 8.58 12.79
C PRO A 118 -27.84 7.99 13.76
N THR A 119 -29.10 7.92 13.33
CA THR A 119 -30.19 7.23 14.04
C THR A 119 -29.94 5.72 14.11
N VAL A 120 -30.73 5.00 14.91
CA VAL A 120 -30.59 3.54 15.01
C VAL A 120 -30.91 2.87 13.67
N GLU A 121 -31.98 3.28 12.99
CA GLU A 121 -32.32 2.78 11.64
C GLU A 121 -31.17 3.00 10.65
N ASP A 122 -30.62 4.21 10.60
CA ASP A 122 -29.54 4.55 9.67
C ASP A 122 -28.26 3.75 9.96
N LYS A 123 -27.94 3.48 11.23
CA LYS A 123 -26.83 2.60 11.61
C LYS A 123 -27.03 1.18 11.10
N LEU A 124 -28.26 0.65 11.17
CA LEU A 124 -28.58 -0.69 10.69
C LEU A 124 -28.45 -0.78 9.17
N VAL A 125 -29.02 0.19 8.44
CA VAL A 125 -28.92 0.24 6.98
C VAL A 125 -27.46 0.37 6.55
N GLN A 126 -26.68 1.26 7.17
CA GLN A 126 -25.25 1.42 6.88
C GLN A 126 -24.46 0.14 7.15
N MET A 127 -24.75 -0.57 8.24
CA MET A 127 -24.07 -1.82 8.59
C MET A 127 -24.43 -2.97 7.64
N ALA A 128 -25.70 -3.07 7.25
CA ALA A 128 -26.15 -4.04 6.26
C ALA A 128 -25.51 -3.79 4.89
N LEU A 129 -25.51 -2.53 4.43
CA LEU A 129 -24.83 -2.13 3.20
C LEU A 129 -23.33 -2.42 3.28
N LYS A 130 -22.67 -2.06 4.38
CA LYS A 130 -21.26 -2.36 4.60
C LYS A 130 -20.96 -3.85 4.39
N LYS A 131 -21.74 -4.76 4.99
CA LYS A 131 -21.54 -6.22 4.85
C LYS A 131 -21.71 -6.70 3.41
N ILE A 132 -22.69 -6.16 2.68
CA ILE A 132 -22.91 -6.49 1.26
C ILE A 132 -21.73 -6.00 0.41
N LEU A 133 -21.30 -4.76 0.61
CA LEU A 133 -20.18 -4.16 -0.14
C LEU A 133 -18.85 -4.85 0.19
N GLU A 134 -18.60 -5.21 1.44
CA GLU A 134 -17.43 -6.01 1.84
C GLU A 134 -17.41 -7.36 1.11
N ALA A 135 -18.56 -8.03 0.94
CA ALA A 135 -18.62 -9.30 0.22
C ALA A 135 -18.27 -9.17 -1.28
N ILE A 136 -18.48 -7.99 -1.88
CA ILE A 136 -18.13 -7.71 -3.28
C ILE A 136 -16.66 -7.25 -3.37
N PHE A 137 -16.31 -6.17 -2.66
CA PHE A 137 -15.03 -5.47 -2.87
C PHE A 137 -13.82 -6.13 -2.20
N GLU A 138 -14.01 -7.00 -1.19
CA GLU A 138 -12.87 -7.69 -0.57
C GLU A 138 -12.05 -8.52 -1.55
N VAL A 139 -12.67 -8.97 -2.64
CA VAL A 139 -11.99 -9.75 -3.68
C VAL A 139 -11.11 -8.88 -4.58
N ASP A 140 -11.44 -7.60 -4.72
CA ASP A 140 -10.75 -6.67 -5.62
C ASP A 140 -9.60 -5.91 -4.91
N PHE A 141 -9.64 -5.82 -3.58
CA PHE A 141 -8.62 -5.11 -2.82
C PHE A 141 -7.26 -5.80 -2.89
N LEU A 142 -6.22 -5.01 -3.18
CA LEU A 142 -4.83 -5.46 -3.12
C LEU A 142 -4.45 -6.01 -1.75
N ASP A 143 -3.58 -7.03 -1.71
CA ASP A 143 -3.11 -7.62 -0.46
C ASP A 143 -2.34 -6.66 0.45
N VAL A 144 -1.75 -5.62 -0.13
CA VAL A 144 -1.04 -4.56 0.62
C VAL A 144 -1.97 -3.48 1.18
N SER A 145 -3.28 -3.58 0.93
CA SER A 145 -4.29 -2.71 1.53
C SER A 145 -4.75 -3.27 2.88
N TYR A 146 -4.49 -2.53 3.96
CA TYR A 146 -4.82 -2.96 5.34
C TYR A 146 -5.91 -2.11 6.02
N GLY A 147 -6.21 -0.93 5.48
CA GLY A 147 -7.11 0.02 6.12
C GLY A 147 -8.55 -0.44 6.10
N PHE A 148 -9.20 -0.49 7.28
CA PHE A 148 -10.64 -0.73 7.44
C PHE A 148 -11.18 -2.05 6.83
N ARG A 149 -10.33 -3.06 6.65
CA ARG A 149 -10.71 -4.36 6.09
C ARG A 149 -10.87 -5.43 7.18
N PRO A 150 -11.80 -6.38 7.02
CA PRO A 150 -11.93 -7.51 7.93
C PRO A 150 -10.62 -8.30 8.04
N LYS A 151 -10.22 -8.66 9.26
CA LYS A 151 -9.01 -9.46 9.57
C LYS A 151 -7.66 -8.84 9.15
N ARG A 152 -7.64 -7.56 8.73
CA ARG A 152 -6.41 -6.80 8.44
C ARG A 152 -6.24 -5.69 9.49
N SER A 153 -5.00 -5.38 9.87
CA SER A 153 -4.71 -4.34 10.87
C SER A 153 -3.50 -3.48 10.51
N CYS A 154 -3.39 -2.31 11.15
CA CYS A 154 -2.22 -1.44 10.99
C CYS A 154 -0.91 -2.11 11.44
N HIS A 155 -0.97 -3.00 12.45
CA HIS A 155 0.21 -3.74 12.91
C HIS A 155 0.74 -4.69 11.84
N GLN A 156 -0.15 -5.40 11.11
CA GLN A 156 0.28 -6.25 9.99
C GLN A 156 0.99 -5.45 8.89
N ALA A 157 0.52 -4.22 8.62
CA ALA A 157 1.18 -3.33 7.67
C ALA A 157 2.59 -2.93 8.15
N LEU A 158 2.74 -2.64 9.44
CA LEU A 158 4.05 -2.34 10.05
C LEU A 158 4.98 -3.56 10.00
N ASP A 159 4.49 -4.77 10.28
CA ASP A 159 5.29 -6.00 10.25
C ASP A 159 5.81 -6.30 8.84
N ILE A 160 5.00 -6.07 7.81
CA ILE A 160 5.42 -6.26 6.42
C ILE A 160 6.40 -5.18 6.01
N LEU A 161 6.20 -3.93 6.45
CA LEU A 161 7.16 -2.85 6.23
C LEU A 161 8.50 -3.15 6.91
N ASP A 162 8.47 -3.66 8.15
CA ASP A 162 9.64 -4.09 8.90
C ASP A 162 10.39 -5.17 8.13
N LYS A 163 9.72 -6.26 7.74
CA LYS A 163 10.35 -7.34 6.97
C LYS A 163 10.87 -6.90 5.60
N ALA A 164 10.15 -6.00 4.93
CA ALA A 164 10.48 -5.58 3.57
C ALA A 164 11.64 -4.57 3.53
N VAL A 165 11.79 -3.73 4.57
CA VAL A 165 12.68 -2.58 4.52
C VAL A 165 13.66 -2.53 5.70
N MET A 166 13.41 -3.17 6.84
CA MET A 166 14.34 -3.19 7.97
C MET A 166 15.42 -4.25 7.81
N THR A 167 16.63 -3.91 8.25
CA THR A 167 17.84 -4.74 8.23
C THR A 167 18.56 -4.64 9.58
N LYS A 168 19.55 -5.50 9.84
CA LYS A 168 20.35 -5.43 11.08
C LYS A 168 21.71 -4.80 10.84
N THR A 169 22.21 -4.08 11.84
CA THR A 169 23.62 -3.66 11.92
C THR A 169 24.52 -4.86 12.24
N ARG A 170 25.85 -4.69 12.12
CA ARG A 170 26.82 -5.74 12.52
C ARG A 170 26.72 -6.12 14.01
N LYS A 171 26.21 -5.21 14.85
CA LYS A 171 25.99 -5.43 16.29
C LYS A 171 24.57 -5.94 16.61
N GLY A 172 23.75 -6.23 15.59
CA GLY A 172 22.40 -6.79 15.78
C GLY A 172 21.25 -5.78 15.86
N TYR A 173 21.51 -4.47 16.02
CA TYR A 173 20.47 -3.45 16.11
C TYR A 173 19.68 -3.29 14.80
N PHE A 174 18.36 -3.05 14.90
CA PHE A 174 17.49 -2.77 13.76
C PHE A 174 17.83 -1.42 13.11
N LYS A 175 17.81 -1.38 11.78
CA LYS A 175 17.96 -0.16 10.98
C LYS A 175 17.17 -0.26 9.68
N LEU A 176 16.78 0.87 9.13
CA LEU A 176 16.19 0.93 7.80
C LEU A 176 17.23 0.51 6.74
N GLY A 177 16.98 -0.59 6.05
CA GLY A 177 17.70 -1.03 4.87
C GLY A 177 17.33 -0.21 3.66
N ARG A 178 18.32 0.38 2.99
CA ARG A 178 18.14 1.08 1.72
C ARG A 178 18.83 0.31 0.62
N LYS A 179 18.07 -0.02 -0.41
CA LYS A 179 18.57 -0.70 -1.61
C LYS A 179 18.44 0.25 -2.79
N THR A 180 19.53 0.45 -3.52
CA THR A 180 19.45 1.19 -4.79
C THR A 180 18.51 0.44 -5.74
N SER A 181 17.54 1.15 -6.32
CA SER A 181 16.65 0.55 -7.32
C SER A 181 17.48 -0.02 -8.48
N LYS A 182 17.30 -1.32 -8.78
CA LYS A 182 18.00 -2.00 -9.89
C LYS A 182 17.81 -1.28 -11.22
N ALA A 183 16.63 -0.68 -11.46
CA ALA A 183 16.36 0.08 -12.66
C ALA A 183 17.19 1.37 -12.70
N LYS A 184 17.19 2.16 -11.61
CA LYS A 184 17.99 3.39 -11.50
C LYS A 184 19.49 3.11 -11.56
N PHE A 185 19.96 2.03 -10.95
CA PHE A 185 21.37 1.61 -11.03
C PHE A 185 21.79 1.31 -12.47
N ARG A 186 21.00 0.50 -13.19
CA ARG A 186 21.26 0.19 -14.61
C ARG A 186 21.28 1.46 -15.47
N GLN A 187 20.33 2.36 -15.23
CA GLN A 187 20.25 3.64 -15.92
C GLN A 187 21.51 4.50 -15.67
N GLY A 188 21.94 4.65 -14.41
CA GLY A 188 23.15 5.41 -14.09
C GLY A 188 24.43 4.85 -14.73
N ILE A 189 24.57 3.52 -14.81
CA ILE A 189 25.69 2.89 -15.54
C ILE A 189 25.59 3.15 -17.04
N LYS A 190 24.39 3.11 -17.62
CA LYS A 190 24.15 3.41 -19.04
C LYS A 190 24.55 4.86 -19.35
N GLU A 191 24.14 5.81 -18.53
CA GLU A 191 24.48 7.23 -18.65
C GLU A 191 25.98 7.47 -18.51
N MET A 192 26.63 6.85 -17.52
CA MET A 192 28.08 6.94 -17.35
C MET A 192 28.83 6.39 -18.58
N ASN A 193 28.40 5.24 -19.09
CA ASN A 193 28.99 4.63 -20.28
C ASN A 193 28.81 5.53 -21.52
N GLN A 194 27.61 6.08 -21.71
CA GLN A 194 27.32 6.98 -22.83
C GLN A 194 28.13 8.27 -22.73
N TRP A 195 28.19 8.89 -21.55
CA TRP A 195 29.02 10.07 -21.34
C TRP A 195 30.51 9.81 -21.58
N LEU A 196 31.06 8.70 -21.08
CA LEU A 196 32.45 8.31 -21.34
C LEU A 196 32.71 8.07 -22.82
N LYS A 197 31.74 7.49 -23.53
CA LYS A 197 31.78 7.36 -24.98
C LYS A 197 31.90 8.75 -25.60
N ASP A 198 30.99 9.67 -25.31
CA ASP A 198 30.93 10.95 -26.03
C ASP A 198 32.14 11.85 -25.73
N VAL A 199 32.55 11.93 -24.47
CA VAL A 199 33.62 12.83 -24.02
C VAL A 199 35.02 12.41 -24.52
N ARG A 200 35.22 11.13 -24.86
CA ARG A 200 36.54 10.56 -25.22
C ARG A 200 37.24 11.27 -26.38
N ASN A 201 36.45 11.84 -27.30
CA ASN A 201 36.93 12.52 -28.51
C ASN A 201 36.76 14.04 -28.45
N GLN A 202 36.03 14.57 -27.46
CA GLN A 202 35.73 16.00 -27.37
C GLN A 202 36.83 16.78 -26.67
N VAL A 203 37.44 16.21 -25.62
CA VAL A 203 38.46 16.90 -24.83
C VAL A 203 39.63 15.98 -24.49
N LYS A 204 40.77 16.57 -24.09
CA LYS A 204 41.96 15.83 -23.69
C LYS A 204 41.69 14.97 -22.45
N LEU A 205 42.42 13.85 -22.32
CA LEU A 205 42.27 12.88 -21.22
C LEU A 205 42.29 13.55 -19.84
N LYS A 206 43.23 14.47 -19.61
CA LYS A 206 43.35 15.23 -18.36
C LYS A 206 42.05 15.95 -17.98
N GLU A 207 41.37 16.55 -18.95
CA GLU A 207 40.17 17.36 -18.71
C GLU A 207 38.94 16.51 -18.42
N TRP A 208 38.65 15.50 -19.24
CA TRP A 208 37.50 14.65 -18.93
C TRP A 208 37.76 13.73 -17.73
N TRP A 209 39.02 13.41 -17.40
CA TRP A 209 39.36 12.72 -16.15
C TRP A 209 38.99 13.55 -14.92
N ARG A 210 39.20 14.87 -14.96
CA ARG A 210 38.75 15.81 -13.92
C ARG A 210 37.22 15.79 -13.77
N VAL A 211 36.50 15.80 -14.89
CA VAL A 211 35.02 15.72 -14.87
C VAL A 211 34.53 14.36 -14.36
N LEU A 212 35.22 13.26 -14.71
CA LEU A 212 34.91 11.93 -14.19
C LEU A 212 35.05 11.88 -12.67
N LYS A 213 36.10 12.49 -12.09
CA LYS A 213 36.25 12.62 -10.63
C LYS A 213 35.04 13.32 -10.01
N LEU A 214 34.61 14.45 -10.58
CA LEU A 214 33.43 15.19 -10.08
C LEU A 214 32.15 14.37 -10.16
N LYS A 215 31.92 13.64 -11.26
CA LYS A 215 30.75 12.76 -11.42
C LYS A 215 30.74 11.63 -10.39
N LEU A 216 31.89 11.02 -10.10
CA LEU A 216 32.00 10.00 -9.06
C LEU A 216 31.78 10.58 -7.66
N ILE A 217 32.34 11.76 -7.36
CA ILE A 217 32.06 12.46 -6.09
C ILE A 217 30.57 12.72 -5.94
N GLY A 218 29.91 13.26 -6.96
CA GLY A 218 28.47 13.51 -6.94
C GLY A 218 27.65 12.24 -6.71
N HIS A 219 28.00 11.17 -7.43
CA HIS A 219 27.37 9.87 -7.25
C HIS A 219 27.55 9.34 -5.82
N PHE A 220 28.76 9.39 -5.25
CA PHE A 220 28.99 8.91 -3.88
C PHE A 220 28.37 9.79 -2.82
N ARG A 221 28.31 11.12 -3.00
CA ARG A 221 27.60 12.00 -2.07
C ARG A 221 26.11 11.66 -2.03
N TYR A 222 25.50 11.43 -3.19
CA TYR A 222 24.08 11.12 -3.28
C TYR A 222 23.76 9.69 -2.78
N TYR A 223 24.51 8.70 -3.23
CA TYR A 223 24.23 7.28 -2.96
C TYR A 223 25.03 6.68 -1.80
N GLY A 224 25.98 7.41 -1.22
CA GLY A 224 26.82 7.00 -0.09
C GLY A 224 26.08 7.06 1.25
N ILE A 225 24.91 6.43 1.31
CA ILE A 225 24.05 6.35 2.47
C ILE A 225 24.20 4.98 3.16
N SER A 226 24.04 4.92 4.48
CA SER A 226 24.15 3.68 5.27
C SER A 226 23.43 2.50 4.62
N GLY A 227 24.13 1.36 4.49
CA GLY A 227 23.60 0.15 3.87
C GLY A 227 23.80 0.02 2.35
N ASN A 228 24.22 1.07 1.65
CA ASN A 228 24.36 1.07 0.19
C ASN A 228 25.82 0.93 -0.32
N MET A 229 26.78 0.69 0.59
CA MET A 229 28.21 0.53 0.25
C MET A 229 28.46 -0.52 -0.87
N PRO A 230 27.82 -1.71 -0.87
CA PRO A 230 28.04 -2.69 -1.93
C PRO A 230 27.70 -2.14 -3.33
N GLU A 231 26.59 -1.42 -3.47
CA GLU A 231 26.15 -0.89 -4.77
C GLU A 231 27.08 0.22 -5.28
N ILE A 232 27.51 1.15 -4.42
CA ILE A 232 28.46 2.20 -4.84
C ILE A 232 29.83 1.63 -5.19
N GLN A 233 30.26 0.53 -4.55
CA GLN A 233 31.48 -0.18 -4.93
C GLN A 233 31.34 -0.86 -6.30
N VAL A 234 30.20 -1.49 -6.59
CA VAL A 234 29.94 -2.05 -7.92
C VAL A 234 29.92 -0.95 -8.98
N PHE A 235 29.28 0.19 -8.69
CA PHE A 235 29.25 1.34 -9.60
C PHE A 235 30.66 1.85 -9.92
N TYR A 236 31.51 2.00 -8.90
CA TYR A 236 32.90 2.42 -9.06
C TYR A 236 33.71 1.42 -9.90
N LYS A 237 33.66 0.13 -9.57
CA LYS A 237 34.36 -0.92 -10.32
C LYS A 237 33.93 -0.97 -11.79
N ARG A 238 32.62 -0.83 -12.06
CA ARG A 238 32.10 -0.76 -13.44
C ARG A 238 32.58 0.50 -14.14
N THR A 239 32.58 1.65 -13.47
CA THR A 239 33.04 2.92 -14.04
C THR A 239 34.52 2.86 -14.40
N ILE A 240 35.38 2.28 -13.56
CA ILE A 240 36.80 2.04 -13.87
C ILE A 240 36.95 1.19 -15.14
N ARG A 241 36.21 0.08 -15.24
CA ARG A 241 36.24 -0.78 -16.43
C ARG A 241 35.77 -0.05 -17.69
N LEU A 242 34.76 0.80 -17.57
CA LEU A 242 34.27 1.64 -18.67
C LEU A 242 35.31 2.69 -19.08
N ALA A 243 35.96 3.34 -18.13
CA ALA A 243 37.02 4.30 -18.40
C ALA A 243 38.19 3.64 -19.14
N PHE A 244 38.65 2.48 -18.66
CA PHE A 244 39.65 1.66 -19.34
C PHE A 244 39.26 1.31 -20.79
N LYS A 245 38.00 0.88 -20.99
CA LYS A 245 37.45 0.56 -22.31
C LYS A 245 37.51 1.76 -23.25
N TRP A 246 37.09 2.93 -22.81
CA TRP A 246 36.96 4.10 -23.69
C TRP A 246 38.28 4.84 -23.94
N ILE A 247 39.21 4.81 -22.98
CA ILE A 247 40.59 5.30 -23.21
C ILE A 247 41.25 4.50 -24.33
N ASN A 248 41.13 3.18 -24.29
CA ASN A 248 41.69 2.28 -25.30
C ASN A 248 40.96 2.30 -26.65
N ARG A 249 39.86 3.05 -26.77
CA ARG A 249 39.08 3.21 -28.03
C ARG A 249 39.11 4.65 -28.55
N ARG A 250 40.11 5.42 -28.14
CA ARG A 250 40.33 6.80 -28.58
C ARG A 250 41.22 6.90 -29.81
N SER A 251 42.15 5.95 -30.00
CA SER A 251 43.12 5.93 -31.09
C SER A 251 43.17 4.55 -31.77
N GLN A 252 43.78 4.48 -32.95
CA GLN A 252 43.94 3.23 -33.72
C GLN A 252 44.79 2.17 -32.99
N LYS A 253 45.60 2.57 -32.02
CA LYS A 253 46.37 1.68 -31.14
C LYS A 253 45.82 1.70 -29.71
N ARG A 254 45.94 0.56 -29.03
CA ARG A 254 45.60 0.41 -27.60
C ARG A 254 46.61 1.18 -26.75
N SER A 255 46.13 2.11 -25.93
CA SER A 255 47.00 2.97 -25.12
C SER A 255 47.52 2.28 -23.85
N TYR A 256 46.71 1.44 -23.20
CA TYR A 256 47.06 0.78 -21.95
C TYR A 256 46.63 -0.69 -21.94
N ASN A 257 47.51 -1.58 -21.48
CA ASN A 257 47.11 -2.85 -20.91
C ASN A 257 46.53 -2.63 -19.48
N TRP A 258 46.02 -3.68 -18.82
CA TRP A 258 45.36 -3.49 -17.52
C TRP A 258 46.33 -3.06 -16.42
N GLU A 259 47.54 -3.60 -16.38
CA GLU A 259 48.57 -3.25 -15.39
C GLU A 259 49.05 -1.81 -15.56
N GLN A 260 49.34 -1.40 -16.79
CA GLN A 260 49.68 -0.01 -17.12
C GLN A 260 48.53 0.94 -16.75
N PHE A 261 47.27 0.50 -16.91
CA PHE A 261 46.13 1.30 -16.46
C PHE A 261 46.02 1.36 -14.93
N GLN A 262 46.36 0.29 -14.20
CA GLN A 262 46.45 0.35 -12.73
C GLN A 262 47.55 1.30 -12.27
N GLN A 263 48.72 1.30 -12.93
CA GLN A 263 49.77 2.29 -12.68
C GLN A 263 49.27 3.71 -12.98
N PHE A 264 48.55 3.91 -14.09
CA PHE A 264 47.92 5.21 -14.38
C PHE A 264 46.95 5.65 -13.28
N LEU A 265 46.11 4.74 -12.76
CA LEU A 265 45.20 5.02 -11.64
C LEU A 265 45.95 5.37 -10.35
N HIS A 266 47.11 4.75 -10.10
CA HIS A 266 47.96 5.07 -8.96
C HIS A 266 48.43 6.53 -9.01
N PHE A 267 48.90 7.00 -10.16
CA PHE A 267 49.32 8.41 -10.34
C PHE A 267 48.14 9.38 -10.52
N ASN A 268 46.99 8.91 -10.99
CA ASN A 268 45.81 9.74 -11.28
C ASN A 268 44.56 9.21 -10.56
N PRO A 269 44.55 9.18 -9.22
CA PRO A 269 43.51 8.48 -8.46
C PRO A 269 42.14 9.09 -8.67
N LEU A 270 41.15 8.22 -8.88
CA LEU A 270 39.74 8.55 -8.79
C LEU A 270 39.28 8.46 -7.33
N PRO A 271 38.26 9.24 -6.93
CA PRO A 271 37.69 9.15 -5.58
C PRO A 271 37.23 7.72 -5.31
N VAL A 272 37.54 7.20 -4.12
CA VAL A 272 37.06 5.89 -3.67
C VAL A 272 35.66 5.99 -3.06
N PRO A 273 34.82 4.94 -3.18
CA PRO A 273 33.51 4.91 -2.54
C PRO A 273 33.63 5.06 -1.03
N LYS A 274 32.89 6.01 -0.45
CA LYS A 274 32.80 6.20 1.00
C LYS A 274 31.38 6.54 1.42
N MET A 275 31.11 6.34 2.70
CA MET A 275 29.83 6.69 3.33
C MET A 275 29.83 8.18 3.66
N TYR A 276 28.79 8.90 3.24
CA TYR A 276 28.57 10.31 3.50
C TYR A 276 27.41 10.56 4.47
N HIS A 277 26.40 9.69 4.47
CA HIS A 277 25.20 9.89 5.30
C HIS A 277 24.86 8.64 6.11
N LEU A 278 24.81 8.79 7.44
CA LEU A 278 24.35 7.75 8.36
C LEU A 278 22.86 7.98 8.63
N THR A 279 22.05 6.94 8.43
CA THR A 279 20.59 7.04 8.46
C THR A 279 19.98 6.45 9.73
N TYR A 280 20.82 5.99 10.65
CA TYR A 280 20.46 5.40 11.94
C TYR A 280 20.75 6.33 13.12
N THR A 281 21.22 7.54 12.86
CA THR A 281 21.45 8.61 13.85
C THR A 281 20.33 9.65 13.78
N LEU A 282 19.09 9.21 13.61
CA LEU A 282 17.93 10.04 13.92
C LEU A 282 17.72 9.92 15.44
N SER A 283 18.55 10.64 16.17
CA SER A 283 18.29 11.03 17.56
C SER A 283 17.14 12.03 17.58
#